data_AF-A0A1H5WVS4-F1
#
_entry.id   AF-A0A1H5WVS4-F1
#
_cell.length_a   1.000
_cell.length_b   1.000
_cell.length_c   1.000
_cell.angle_alpha   90.00
_cell.angle_beta   90.00
_cell.angle_gamma   90.00
#
_symmetry.space_group_name_H-M   'P 1'
#
loop_
_entity.id
_entity.type
_entity.pdbx_description
1 polymer ?
#
loop_
_entity_poly.entity_id
_entity_poly.type
_entity_poly.pdbx_seq_one_letter_code
_entity_poly.pdbx_strand_id
1 'polypeptide(L)'
;MARQNIVFMYARVNKAPLINKNDATNELNYGLVYVDAVRGLRNVGDDLKFIKHDYPLIISRDKRILEEMATWKENDVVTIKGAITSKRMNKTSYCPNCKDENGMATKNVSTGNLLYITPIYVKKNYSFETKNEAIEEIVQNREISNQAYVVGTLLKDPKFIKTKAGLQVTQYPIAINRKFTIRTDDPSIRTDYPVVKSYGEQARDDKTFLKYQAEIIIDGFLQQRTVRRKQKCACCGNIYEWQDNSLELVPYEVEYLKGFLTPEEVEKEKKASVEEYKQMLFGNNASDNIEEDEEELYSNE
;
A
#
# COMPACT_ATOMS: atom_id res chain seq x y z
N MET A 1 2.39 16.31 -17.09
CA MET A 1 2.01 15.16 -16.26
C MET A 1 1.78 15.67 -14.85
N ALA A 2 0.60 15.41 -14.27
CA ALA A 2 0.30 15.82 -12.90
C ALA A 2 1.22 15.08 -11.93
N ARG A 3 1.70 15.77 -10.89
CA ARG A 3 2.59 15.20 -9.87
C ARG A 3 2.13 15.65 -8.50
N GLN A 4 1.75 14.69 -7.68
CA GLN A 4 1.41 14.92 -6.29
C GLN A 4 1.93 13.75 -5.47
N ASN A 5 2.69 14.06 -4.42
CA ASN A 5 3.21 13.10 -3.45
C ASN A 5 3.39 13.87 -2.14
N ILE A 6 2.32 14.02 -1.39
CA ILE A 6 2.33 14.73 -0.12
C ILE A 6 1.70 13.83 0.94
N VAL A 7 2.40 13.73 2.05
CA VAL A 7 1.93 13.05 3.25
C VAL A 7 1.95 14.06 4.38
N PHE A 8 0.84 14.15 5.11
CA PHE A 8 0.73 14.92 6.34
C PHE A 8 0.50 13.96 7.50
N MET A 9 1.23 14.18 8.57
CA MET A 9 1.04 13.43 9.82
C MET A 9 1.01 14.38 11.01
N TYR A 10 0.06 14.10 11.90
CA TYR A 10 0.01 14.60 13.26
C TYR A 10 0.11 13.38 14.17
N ALA A 11 1.32 13.10 14.65
CA ALA A 11 1.66 11.78 15.16
C ALA A 11 2.47 11.85 16.46
N ARG A 12 2.41 10.79 17.25
CA ARG A 12 3.25 10.63 18.45
C ARG A 12 4.58 10.00 18.05
N VAL A 13 5.68 10.47 18.59
CA VAL A 13 6.98 9.80 18.49
C VAL A 13 6.93 8.50 19.29
N ASN A 14 7.03 7.35 18.59
CA ASN A 14 6.87 6.04 19.23
C ASN A 14 8.07 5.66 20.11
N LYS A 15 9.28 6.02 19.66
CA LYS A 15 10.54 5.92 20.40
C LYS A 15 11.44 7.06 19.95
N ALA A 16 12.36 7.48 20.82
CA ALA A 16 13.34 8.52 20.49
C ALA A 16 14.03 8.23 19.13
N PRO A 17 14.19 9.25 18.27
CA PRO A 17 14.83 9.07 16.96
C PRO A 17 16.24 8.51 17.07
N LEU A 18 16.58 7.61 16.13
CA LEU A 18 17.95 7.15 15.96
C LEU A 18 18.65 8.12 15.01
N ILE A 19 19.58 8.91 15.54
CA ILE A 19 20.38 9.88 14.80
C ILE A 19 21.80 9.34 14.66
N ASN A 20 22.20 9.03 13.43
CA ASN A 20 23.56 8.62 13.12
C ASN A 20 24.43 9.84 12.82
N LYS A 21 25.62 9.87 13.41
CA LYS A 21 26.67 10.86 13.14
C LYS A 21 27.87 10.19 12.52
N ASN A 22 28.63 10.96 11.74
CA ASN A 22 29.93 10.51 11.25
C ASN A 22 30.96 10.58 12.40
N ASP A 23 31.60 9.47 12.72
CA ASP A 23 32.55 9.37 13.84
C ASP A 23 33.76 10.31 13.70
N ALA A 24 34.16 10.65 12.47
CA ALA A 24 35.33 11.50 12.21
C ALA A 24 35.01 13.00 12.26
N THR A 25 33.82 13.42 11.79
CA THR A 25 33.45 14.84 11.67
C THR A 25 32.39 15.29 12.68
N ASN A 26 31.78 14.34 13.41
CA ASN A 26 30.62 14.54 14.29
C ASN A 26 29.40 15.16 13.57
N GLU A 27 29.39 15.16 12.24
CA GLU A 27 28.29 15.69 11.43
C GLU A 27 27.12 14.71 11.36
N LEU A 28 25.91 15.25 11.31
CA LEU A 28 24.67 14.48 11.18
C LEU A 28 24.62 13.80 9.79
N ASN A 29 24.52 12.48 9.77
CA ASN A 29 24.52 11.68 8.54
C ASN A 29 23.09 11.32 8.10
N TYR A 30 22.35 10.61 8.97
CA TYR A 30 20.94 10.31 8.74
C TYR A 30 20.21 10.11 10.06
N GLY A 31 18.89 10.25 10.03
CA GLY A 31 18.01 10.05 11.17
C GLY A 31 16.81 9.22 10.76
N LEU A 32 16.37 8.35 11.66
CA LEU A 32 15.14 7.59 11.48
C LEU A 32 14.32 7.52 12.75
N VAL A 33 13.00 7.51 12.60
CA VAL A 33 12.06 7.40 13.71
C VAL A 33 10.78 6.72 13.25
N TYR A 34 10.23 5.86 14.09
CA TYR A 34 8.86 5.37 13.93
C TYR A 34 7.93 6.32 14.68
N VAL A 35 6.90 6.82 14.00
CA VAL A 35 5.84 7.60 14.64
C VAL A 35 4.58 6.76 14.73
N ASP A 36 3.72 7.03 15.70
CA ASP A 36 2.41 6.42 15.89
C ASP A 36 1.35 7.41 15.40
N ALA A 37 0.75 7.09 14.26
CA ALA A 37 -0.32 7.86 13.64
C ALA A 37 -1.64 7.09 13.78
N VAL A 38 -2.71 7.81 14.05
CA VAL A 38 -4.06 7.24 14.16
C VAL A 38 -4.85 7.52 12.90
N ARG A 39 -5.81 6.65 12.61
CA ARG A 39 -6.78 6.87 11.52
C ARG A 39 -8.20 6.89 12.06
N GLY A 40 -9.01 7.77 11.48
CA GLY A 40 -10.44 7.90 11.80
C GLY A 40 -11.22 6.62 11.57
N LEU A 41 -12.28 6.44 12.36
CA LEU A 41 -13.27 5.36 12.24
C LEU A 41 -14.17 5.60 11.02
N ARG A 42 -13.62 5.58 9.79
CA ARG A 42 -14.46 5.53 8.59
C ARG A 42 -14.77 4.07 8.30
N ASN A 43 -16.05 3.76 8.11
CA ASN A 43 -16.49 2.39 7.88
C ASN A 43 -15.94 1.90 6.54
N VAL A 44 -14.86 1.11 6.59
CA VAL A 44 -14.24 0.46 5.42
C VAL A 44 -14.83 -0.92 5.15
N GLY A 45 -16.00 -1.23 5.75
CA GLY A 45 -16.70 -2.50 5.59
C GLY A 45 -16.17 -3.64 6.47
N ASP A 46 -15.50 -3.32 7.59
CA ASP A 46 -14.96 -4.31 8.54
C ASP A 46 -15.56 -4.26 9.96
N ASP A 47 -16.57 -3.41 10.21
CA ASP A 47 -17.30 -3.24 11.49
C ASP A 47 -16.43 -3.00 12.75
N LEU A 48 -15.13 -2.72 12.59
CA LEU A 48 -14.21 -2.50 13.70
C LEU A 48 -14.30 -1.06 14.21
N LYS A 49 -14.89 -0.87 15.40
CA LYS A 49 -15.05 0.42 16.08
C LYS A 49 -13.82 0.89 16.88
N PHE A 50 -12.68 0.21 16.76
CA PHE A 50 -11.47 0.54 17.51
C PHE A 50 -10.58 1.51 16.74
N ILE A 51 -9.98 2.47 17.46
CA ILE A 51 -8.95 3.35 16.91
C ILE A 51 -7.81 2.47 16.40
N LYS A 52 -7.46 2.65 15.12
CA LYS A 52 -6.36 1.91 14.49
C LYS A 52 -5.12 2.79 14.50
N HIS A 53 -4.02 2.18 14.93
CA HIS A 53 -2.69 2.76 14.98
C HIS A 53 -1.85 2.22 13.83
N ASP A 54 -1.12 3.11 13.18
CA ASP A 54 -0.18 2.80 12.12
C ASP A 54 1.18 3.40 12.51
N TYR A 55 2.27 2.67 12.23
CA TYR A 55 3.62 3.05 12.69
C TYR A 55 4.56 3.42 11.54
N PRO A 56 4.28 4.47 10.75
CA PRO A 56 5.12 4.82 9.61
C PRO A 56 6.55 5.18 10.02
N LEU A 57 7.50 4.76 9.17
CA LEU A 57 8.91 5.07 9.31
C LEU A 57 9.22 6.41 8.62
N ILE A 58 9.81 7.33 9.36
CA ILE A 58 10.32 8.60 8.86
C ILE A 58 11.83 8.49 8.74
N ILE A 59 12.40 8.88 7.60
CA ILE A 59 13.85 8.90 7.38
C ILE A 59 14.24 10.23 6.76
N SER A 60 15.25 10.88 7.31
CA SER A 60 15.83 12.10 6.75
C SER A 60 17.35 12.04 6.69
N ARG A 61 17.90 12.83 5.79
CA ARG A 61 19.33 13.20 5.72
C ARG A 61 19.51 14.73 5.69
N ASP A 62 18.40 15.48 5.71
CA ASP A 62 18.45 16.94 5.71
C ASP A 62 18.85 17.44 7.10
N LYS A 63 19.96 18.20 7.16
CA LYS A 63 20.54 18.66 8.43
C LYS A 63 19.53 19.41 9.31
N ARG A 64 18.68 20.28 8.74
CA ARG A 64 17.71 21.07 9.52
C ARG A 64 16.64 20.17 10.14
N ILE A 65 16.18 19.19 9.35
CA ILE A 65 15.22 18.20 9.84
C ILE A 65 15.87 17.32 10.92
N LEU A 66 17.13 16.92 10.73
CA LEU A 66 17.85 16.09 11.70
C LEU A 66 18.10 16.83 13.02
N GLU A 67 18.40 18.12 12.98
CA GLU A 67 18.55 18.97 14.16
C GLU A 67 17.25 19.02 14.97
N GLU A 68 16.10 19.23 14.32
CA GLU A 68 14.79 19.22 14.98
C GLU A 68 14.43 17.83 15.52
N MET A 69 14.62 16.77 14.71
CA MET A 69 14.39 15.38 15.12
C MET A 69 15.25 14.97 16.32
N ALA A 70 16.48 15.46 16.42
CA ALA A 70 17.37 15.17 17.55
C ALA A 70 16.84 15.70 18.89
N THR A 71 15.89 16.65 18.87
CA THR A 71 15.24 17.18 20.09
C THR A 71 14.04 16.36 20.56
N TRP A 72 13.61 15.37 19.77
CA TRP A 72 12.41 14.60 20.03
C TRP A 72 12.65 13.46 21.03
N LYS A 73 11.64 13.21 21.86
CA LYS A 73 11.58 12.14 22.84
C LYS A 73 10.38 11.25 22.59
N GLU A 74 10.38 10.07 23.20
CA GLU A 74 9.19 9.23 23.25
C GLU A 74 8.02 10.03 23.81
N ASN A 75 6.83 9.86 23.23
CA ASN A 75 5.59 10.59 23.56
C ASN A 75 5.52 12.06 23.13
N ASP A 76 6.53 12.61 22.46
CA ASP A 76 6.38 13.91 21.79
C ASP A 76 5.33 13.82 20.67
N VAL A 77 4.48 14.84 20.56
CA VAL A 77 3.54 14.98 19.44
C VAL A 77 4.14 15.93 18.42
N VAL A 78 4.22 15.47 17.18
CA VAL A 78 4.92 16.14 16.09
C VAL A 78 4.02 16.30 14.87
N THR A 79 4.21 17.39 14.15
CA THR A 79 3.66 17.59 12.80
C THR A 79 4.75 17.27 11.79
N ILE A 80 4.41 16.45 10.81
CA ILE A 80 5.30 16.05 9.72
C ILE A 80 4.57 16.30 8.41
N LYS A 81 5.25 16.99 7.49
CA LYS A 81 4.89 17.04 6.08
C LYS A 81 6.01 16.36 5.33
N GLY A 82 5.70 15.41 4.46
CA GLY A 82 6.69 14.62 3.74
C GLY A 82 6.18 14.12 2.40
N ALA A 83 6.98 13.24 1.80
CA ALA A 83 6.66 12.52 0.58
C ALA A 83 6.91 11.01 0.78
N ILE A 84 6.05 10.19 0.19
CA ILE A 84 6.23 8.73 0.14
C ILE A 84 7.50 8.45 -0.66
N THR A 85 8.38 7.65 -0.07
CA THR A 85 9.66 7.28 -0.65
C THR A 85 9.83 5.78 -0.64
N SER A 86 10.27 5.20 -1.75
CA SER A 86 10.54 3.78 -1.89
C SER A 86 12.03 3.52 -2.12
N LYS A 87 12.58 2.52 -1.44
CA LYS A 87 13.98 2.09 -1.61
C LYS A 87 14.05 0.57 -1.69
N ARG A 88 14.76 0.04 -2.67
CA ARG A 88 15.08 -1.39 -2.71
C ARG A 88 16.01 -1.73 -1.56
N MET A 89 15.67 -2.78 -0.82
CA MET A 89 16.46 -3.26 0.30
C MET A 89 16.51 -4.79 0.32
N ASN A 90 17.60 -5.32 0.84
CA ASN A 90 17.74 -6.74 1.13
C ASN A 90 17.07 -7.02 2.48
N LYS A 91 16.01 -7.83 2.47
CA LYS A 91 15.32 -8.30 3.67
C LYS A 91 15.87 -9.66 4.08
N THR A 92 16.22 -9.78 5.35
CA THR A 92 16.85 -10.97 5.91
C THR A 92 15.85 -11.78 6.73
N SER A 93 15.82 -13.09 6.51
CA SER A 93 15.03 -14.05 7.28
C SER A 93 15.91 -15.21 7.72
N TYR A 94 15.56 -15.84 8.85
CA TYR A 94 16.32 -16.95 9.40
C TYR A 94 15.49 -18.23 9.29
N CYS A 95 16.09 -19.29 8.76
CA CYS A 95 15.41 -20.57 8.59
C CYS A 95 15.15 -21.23 9.96
N PRO A 96 13.90 -21.60 10.29
CA PRO A 96 13.62 -22.26 11.55
C PRO A 96 14.12 -23.72 11.60
N ASN A 97 14.37 -24.34 10.44
CA ASN A 97 14.59 -25.78 10.32
C ASN A 97 16.06 -26.20 10.24
N CYS A 98 16.97 -25.32 9.82
CA CYS A 98 18.39 -25.63 9.74
C CYS A 98 19.19 -24.73 10.66
N LYS A 99 20.06 -25.35 11.45
CA LYS A 99 21.00 -24.70 12.35
C LYS A 99 22.40 -25.17 11.98
N ASP A 100 23.37 -24.27 12.06
CA ASP A 100 24.78 -24.65 11.95
C ASP A 100 25.26 -25.37 13.22
N GLU A 101 26.53 -25.78 13.22
CA GLU A 101 27.21 -26.44 14.35
C GLU A 101 27.17 -25.63 15.65
N ASN A 102 26.99 -24.31 15.57
CA ASN A 102 26.88 -23.39 16.69
C ASN A 102 25.41 -23.10 17.07
N GLY A 103 24.45 -23.80 16.47
CA GLY A 103 23.02 -23.64 16.74
C GLY A 103 22.38 -22.41 16.06
N MET A 104 23.09 -21.70 15.18
CA MET A 104 22.62 -20.50 14.51
C MET A 104 21.83 -20.84 13.25
N ALA A 105 20.65 -20.25 13.11
CA ALA A 105 19.78 -20.46 11.97
C ALA A 105 20.37 -19.88 10.67
N THR A 106 20.25 -20.61 9.56
CA THR A 106 20.75 -20.11 8.26
C THR A 106 20.02 -18.83 7.84
N LYS A 107 20.81 -17.76 7.63
CA LYS A 107 20.35 -16.48 7.10
C LYS A 107 20.04 -16.59 5.60
N ASN A 108 18.84 -16.19 5.23
CA ASN A 108 18.41 -16.07 3.84
C ASN A 108 18.12 -14.61 3.54
N VAL A 109 18.40 -14.19 2.30
CA VAL A 109 18.20 -12.82 1.85
C VAL A 109 17.19 -12.83 0.70
N SER A 110 16.23 -11.91 0.75
CA SER A 110 15.27 -11.66 -0.33
C SER A 110 15.26 -10.17 -0.66
N THR A 111 15.10 -9.85 -1.94
CA THR A 111 14.93 -8.46 -2.36
C THR A 111 13.52 -7.99 -2.03
N GLY A 112 13.42 -6.86 -1.34
CA GLY A 112 12.16 -6.20 -1.02
C GLY A 112 12.25 -4.70 -1.27
N ASN A 113 11.11 -4.04 -1.10
CA ASN A 113 11.03 -2.58 -1.09
C ASN A 113 10.73 -2.12 0.33
N LEU A 114 11.47 -1.12 0.79
CA LEU A 114 11.12 -0.29 1.94
C LEU A 114 10.30 0.87 1.44
N LEU A 115 9.16 1.11 2.07
CA LEU A 115 8.41 2.35 1.90
C LEU A 115 8.52 3.13 3.21
N TYR A 116 8.88 4.40 3.11
CA TYR A 116 9.07 5.31 4.25
C TYR A 116 8.70 6.72 3.82
N ILE A 117 8.62 7.64 4.78
CA ILE A 117 8.31 9.03 4.53
C ILE A 117 9.62 9.81 4.59
N THR A 118 9.93 10.53 3.51
CA THR A 118 10.97 11.55 3.55
C THR A 118 10.32 12.87 3.94
N PRO A 119 10.63 13.42 5.11
CA PRO A 119 10.06 14.68 5.56
C PRO A 119 10.61 15.86 4.76
N ILE A 120 9.74 16.83 4.46
CA ILE A 120 10.09 18.16 3.94
C ILE A 120 9.90 19.26 4.99
N TYR A 121 9.13 18.97 6.04
CA TYR A 121 8.95 19.82 7.20
C TYR A 121 8.62 18.94 8.40
N VAL A 122 9.20 19.27 9.54
CA VAL A 122 8.89 18.65 10.82
C VAL A 122 8.84 19.73 11.91
N LYS A 123 8.01 19.52 12.92
CA LYS A 123 7.92 20.39 14.09
C LYS A 123 7.40 19.60 15.29
N LYS A 124 8.06 19.74 16.44
CA LYS A 124 7.47 19.34 17.73
C LYS A 124 6.40 20.32 18.18
N ASN A 125 5.22 19.82 18.53
CA ASN A 125 4.10 20.61 19.04
C ASN A 125 4.04 20.53 20.56
N TYR A 126 3.96 19.31 21.09
CA TYR A 126 3.78 19.04 22.51
C TYR A 126 4.71 17.92 22.97
N SER A 127 4.96 17.87 24.28
CA SER A 127 5.69 16.79 24.93
C SER A 127 4.84 16.32 26.10
N PHE A 128 4.67 15.01 26.23
CA PHE A 128 3.87 14.39 27.28
C PHE A 128 4.74 13.40 28.06
N GLU A 129 4.49 13.30 29.36
CA GLU A 129 5.19 12.32 30.21
C GLU A 129 4.64 10.92 29.95
N THR A 130 3.32 10.80 29.79
CA THR A 130 2.67 9.51 29.61
C THR A 130 2.26 9.25 28.17
N LYS A 131 2.29 7.97 27.79
CA LYS A 131 1.81 7.50 26.49
C LYS A 131 0.33 7.81 26.28
N ASN A 132 -0.48 7.73 27.33
CA ASN A 132 -1.93 7.86 27.21
C ASN A 132 -2.36 9.29 26.86
N GLU A 133 -1.75 10.29 27.49
CA GLU A 133 -2.03 11.71 27.17
C GLU A 133 -1.66 12.04 25.72
N ALA A 134 -0.50 11.55 25.27
CA ALA A 134 -0.08 11.73 23.87
C ALA A 134 -1.01 10.99 22.88
N ILE A 135 -1.55 9.82 23.25
CA ILE A 135 -2.56 9.12 22.44
C ILE A 135 -3.85 9.93 22.38
N GLU A 136 -4.32 10.44 23.51
CA GLU A 136 -5.55 11.24 23.56
C GLU A 136 -5.46 12.46 22.65
N GLU A 137 -4.32 13.15 22.66
CA GLU A 137 -4.04 14.30 21.79
C GLU A 137 -4.10 13.93 20.29
N ILE A 138 -3.44 12.85 19.86
CA ILE A 138 -3.49 12.45 18.44
C ILE A 138 -4.87 11.91 18.04
N VAL A 139 -5.63 11.31 18.97
CA VAL A 139 -7.00 10.81 18.74
C VAL A 139 -7.99 11.96 18.58
N GLN A 140 -7.85 13.03 19.35
CA GLN A 140 -8.63 14.26 19.17
C GLN A 140 -8.37 14.89 17.80
N ASN A 141 -7.15 14.76 17.28
CA ASN A 141 -6.71 15.27 15.98
C ASN A 141 -6.66 14.21 14.88
N ARG A 142 -7.41 13.10 15.02
CA ARG A 142 -7.28 11.92 14.15
C ARG A 142 -7.53 12.18 12.66
N GLU A 143 -8.33 13.18 12.30
CA GLU A 143 -8.64 13.49 10.90
C GLU A 143 -7.43 14.05 10.13
N ILE A 144 -6.44 14.62 10.85
CA ILE A 144 -5.19 15.14 10.27
C ILE A 144 -3.96 14.29 10.64
N SER A 145 -4.17 13.16 11.34
CA SER A 145 -3.08 12.35 11.89
C SER A 145 -2.35 11.54 10.82
N ASN A 146 -3.05 11.09 9.77
CA ASN A 146 -2.48 10.28 8.70
C ASN A 146 -3.21 10.56 7.38
N GLN A 147 -2.67 11.48 6.58
CA GLN A 147 -3.22 11.86 5.28
C GLN A 147 -2.16 11.72 4.19
N ALA A 148 -2.55 11.16 3.06
CA ALA A 148 -1.71 10.98 1.89
C ALA A 148 -2.47 11.38 0.62
N TYR A 149 -1.93 12.37 -0.08
CA TYR A 149 -2.43 12.86 -1.35
C TYR A 149 -1.43 12.54 -2.45
N VAL A 150 -1.85 11.70 -3.40
CA VAL A 150 -0.95 11.11 -4.39
C VAL A 150 -1.58 11.14 -5.78
N VAL A 151 -0.77 11.45 -6.79
CA VAL A 151 -1.06 11.15 -8.20
C VAL A 151 -0.12 10.04 -8.63
N GLY A 152 -0.66 8.97 -9.20
CA GLY A 152 0.14 7.82 -9.62
C GLY A 152 -0.37 7.17 -10.90
N THR A 153 0.52 6.41 -11.53
CA THR A 153 0.21 5.60 -12.72
C THR A 153 0.30 4.12 -12.38
N LEU A 154 -0.71 3.33 -12.75
CA LEU A 154 -0.71 1.89 -12.49
C LEU A 154 0.41 1.18 -13.24
N LEU A 155 1.14 0.33 -12.52
CA LEU A 155 2.22 -0.49 -13.06
C LEU A 155 1.78 -1.89 -13.49
N LYS A 156 0.61 -2.33 -13.02
CA LYS A 156 0.00 -3.63 -13.34
C LYS A 156 -1.50 -3.53 -13.26
N ASP A 157 -2.20 -4.44 -13.93
CA ASP A 157 -3.65 -4.57 -13.77
C ASP A 157 -4.03 -4.87 -12.32
N PRO A 158 -5.17 -4.33 -11.84
CA PRO A 158 -5.66 -4.56 -10.49
C PRO A 158 -5.93 -6.03 -10.20
N LYS A 159 -5.39 -6.51 -9.07
CA LYS A 159 -5.64 -7.85 -8.55
C LYS A 159 -6.74 -7.80 -7.48
N PHE A 160 -7.88 -8.40 -7.80
CA PHE A 160 -9.00 -8.55 -6.88
C PHE A 160 -8.83 -9.80 -6.01
N ILE A 161 -9.07 -9.65 -4.71
CA ILE A 161 -8.90 -10.69 -3.70
C ILE A 161 -10.14 -10.65 -2.79
N LYS A 162 -10.80 -11.80 -2.63
CA LYS A 162 -11.82 -11.98 -1.58
C LYS A 162 -11.18 -12.68 -0.39
N THR A 163 -11.28 -12.08 0.79
CA THR A 163 -10.81 -12.71 2.03
C THR A 163 -11.79 -13.79 2.48
N LYS A 164 -11.35 -14.66 3.40
CA LYS A 164 -12.23 -15.70 3.99
C LYS A 164 -13.45 -15.12 4.71
N ALA A 165 -13.34 -13.91 5.24
CA ALA A 165 -14.42 -13.20 5.89
C ALA A 165 -15.34 -12.44 4.91
N GLY A 166 -15.15 -12.61 3.60
CA GLY A 166 -15.96 -11.94 2.57
C GLY A 166 -15.48 -10.55 2.17
N LEU A 167 -14.53 -9.94 2.91
CA LEU A 167 -14.00 -8.62 2.57
C LEU A 167 -13.35 -8.63 1.17
N GLN A 168 -13.78 -7.69 0.34
CA GLN A 168 -13.31 -7.48 -1.01
C GLN A 168 -12.15 -6.47 -1.00
N VAL A 169 -11.04 -6.85 -1.60
CA VAL A 169 -9.79 -6.06 -1.62
C VAL A 169 -9.25 -6.05 -3.03
N THR A 170 -8.88 -4.87 -3.52
CA THR A 170 -8.15 -4.73 -4.78
C THR A 170 -6.79 -4.15 -4.50
N GLN A 171 -5.75 -4.76 -5.06
CA GLN A 171 -4.37 -4.32 -4.89
C GLN A 171 -3.69 -4.07 -6.23
N TYR A 172 -2.93 -2.98 -6.32
CA TYR A 172 -2.16 -2.61 -7.49
C TYR A 172 -0.96 -1.74 -7.11
N PRO A 173 0.22 -1.97 -7.71
CA PRO A 173 1.35 -1.06 -7.58
C PRO A 173 1.18 0.17 -8.47
N ILE A 174 1.57 1.33 -7.95
CA ILE A 174 1.59 2.59 -8.72
C ILE A 174 3.00 3.15 -8.79
N ALA A 175 3.27 3.93 -9.83
CA ALA A 175 4.44 4.79 -9.94
C ALA A 175 4.05 6.22 -9.59
N ILE A 176 4.70 6.80 -8.60
CA ILE A 176 4.50 8.19 -8.16
C ILE A 176 5.73 9.00 -8.55
N ASN A 177 5.55 10.01 -9.39
CA ASN A 177 6.65 10.89 -9.75
C ASN A 177 6.89 11.93 -8.66
N ARG A 178 8.14 12.05 -8.21
CA ARG A 178 8.55 13.00 -7.18
C ARG A 178 8.34 14.43 -7.66
N LYS A 179 7.65 15.23 -6.84
CA LYS A 179 7.51 16.69 -7.03
C LYS A 179 8.73 17.45 -6.52
N PHE A 180 9.40 16.91 -5.50
CA PHE A 180 10.55 17.53 -4.85
C PHE A 180 11.81 16.69 -5.10
N THR A 181 12.91 17.36 -5.41
CA THR A 181 14.22 16.72 -5.48
C THR A 181 14.75 16.57 -4.06
N ILE A 182 14.87 15.33 -3.60
CA ILE A 182 15.56 15.01 -2.34
C ILE A 182 17.05 15.20 -2.61
N ARG A 183 17.64 16.29 -2.10
CA ARG A 183 19.04 16.68 -2.39
C ARG A 183 20.06 15.58 -2.04
N THR A 184 19.71 14.73 -1.09
CA THR A 184 20.56 13.67 -0.53
C THR A 184 20.37 12.31 -1.21
N ASP A 185 19.43 12.22 -2.14
CA ASP A 185 19.22 11.04 -2.98
C ASP A 185 19.97 11.19 -4.31
N ASP A 186 20.15 10.07 -4.99
CA ASP A 186 20.65 10.08 -6.36
C ASP A 186 19.68 10.85 -7.28
N PRO A 187 20.14 11.87 -8.05
CA PRO A 187 19.29 12.67 -8.93
C PRO A 187 18.52 11.88 -10.01
N SER A 188 18.94 10.65 -10.30
CA SER A 188 18.23 9.73 -11.20
C SER A 188 16.96 9.14 -10.57
N ILE A 189 16.86 9.12 -9.23
CA ILE A 189 15.68 8.59 -8.53
C ILE A 189 14.58 9.64 -8.55
N ARG A 190 13.63 9.46 -9.46
CA ARG A 190 12.52 10.39 -9.71
C ARG A 190 11.14 9.81 -9.43
N THR A 191 11.07 8.52 -9.11
CA THR A 191 9.81 7.79 -9.01
C THR A 191 9.83 6.84 -7.82
N ASP A 192 8.70 6.79 -7.11
CA ASP A 192 8.48 5.90 -5.99
C ASP A 192 7.36 4.90 -6.30
N TYR A 193 7.41 3.73 -5.68
CA TYR A 193 6.59 2.58 -6.08
C TYR A 193 5.81 1.95 -4.91
N PRO A 194 4.85 2.67 -4.30
CA PRO A 194 3.99 2.06 -3.29
C PRO A 194 2.98 1.09 -3.90
N VAL A 195 2.44 0.24 -3.04
CA VAL A 195 1.29 -0.62 -3.35
C VAL A 195 0.05 0.02 -2.75
N VAL A 196 -0.99 0.13 -3.56
CA VAL A 196 -2.32 0.58 -3.15
C VAL A 196 -3.17 -0.62 -2.78
N LYS A 197 -3.98 -0.49 -1.73
CA LYS A 197 -5.02 -1.45 -1.38
C LYS A 197 -6.34 -0.76 -1.10
N SER A 198 -7.29 -0.88 -2.03
CA SER A 198 -8.67 -0.43 -1.84
C SER A 198 -9.53 -1.54 -1.24
N TYR A 199 -10.62 -1.12 -0.60
CA TYR A 199 -11.55 -1.99 0.13
C TYR A 199 -12.99 -1.70 -0.29
N GLY A 200 -13.88 -2.68 -0.09
CA GLY A 200 -15.32 -2.49 -0.24
C GLY A 200 -15.73 -2.09 -1.66
N GLU A 201 -16.52 -1.02 -1.77
CA GLU A 201 -17.02 -0.51 -3.05
C GLU A 201 -15.90 -0.03 -3.97
N GLN A 202 -14.99 0.80 -3.44
CA GLN A 202 -13.81 1.25 -4.19
C GLN A 202 -12.99 0.07 -4.73
N ALA A 203 -12.88 -1.05 -4.00
CA ALA A 203 -12.20 -2.24 -4.51
C ALA A 203 -12.88 -2.85 -5.74
N ARG A 204 -14.23 -2.85 -5.77
CA ARG A 204 -14.98 -3.35 -6.93
C ARG A 204 -14.77 -2.42 -8.12
N ASP A 205 -14.89 -1.13 -7.89
CA ASP A 205 -14.74 -0.12 -8.94
C ASP A 205 -13.32 -0.14 -9.50
N ASP A 206 -12.30 -0.15 -8.63
CA ASP A 206 -10.90 -0.24 -9.05
C ASP A 206 -10.67 -1.49 -9.90
N LYS A 207 -11.29 -2.62 -9.57
CA LYS A 207 -11.14 -3.85 -10.38
C LYS A 207 -11.84 -3.74 -11.73
N THR A 208 -12.98 -3.06 -11.77
CA THR A 208 -13.80 -2.96 -12.97
C THR A 208 -13.25 -1.93 -13.96
N PHE A 209 -12.80 -0.77 -13.46
CA PHE A 209 -12.48 0.37 -14.31
C PHE A 209 -10.97 0.57 -14.52
N LEU A 210 -10.11 0.17 -13.58
CA LEU A 210 -8.67 0.40 -13.73
C LEU A 210 -7.98 -0.69 -14.58
N LYS A 211 -7.01 -0.25 -15.38
CA LYS A 211 -6.11 -1.08 -16.19
C LYS A 211 -4.67 -0.60 -16.05
N TYR A 212 -3.73 -1.41 -16.50
CA TYR A 212 -2.34 -1.03 -16.67
C TYR A 212 -2.21 0.35 -17.35
N GLN A 213 -1.32 1.19 -16.83
CA GLN A 213 -1.09 2.59 -17.26
C GLN A 213 -2.20 3.61 -16.98
N ALA A 214 -3.29 3.23 -16.30
CA ALA A 214 -4.26 4.22 -15.83
C ALA A 214 -3.59 5.24 -14.87
N GLU A 215 -3.92 6.52 -15.03
CA GLU A 215 -3.54 7.60 -14.11
C GLU A 215 -4.67 7.84 -13.11
N ILE A 216 -4.32 7.94 -11.82
CA ILE A 216 -5.27 8.10 -10.71
C ILE A 216 -4.81 9.18 -9.72
N ILE A 217 -5.79 9.79 -9.04
CA ILE A 217 -5.60 10.57 -7.81
C ILE A 217 -6.07 9.73 -6.63
N ILE A 218 -5.31 9.75 -5.54
CA ILE A 218 -5.65 9.10 -4.29
C ILE A 218 -5.67 10.16 -3.19
N ASP A 219 -6.81 10.27 -2.51
CA ASP A 219 -6.91 10.76 -1.14
C ASP A 219 -6.98 9.54 -0.22
N GLY A 220 -6.05 9.42 0.71
CA GLY A 220 -5.94 8.24 1.55
C GLY A 220 -5.03 8.40 2.75
N PHE A 221 -4.56 7.28 3.25
CA PHE A 221 -3.68 7.19 4.42
C PHE A 221 -2.68 6.04 4.27
N LEU A 222 -1.63 6.05 5.09
CA LEU A 222 -0.63 4.99 5.09
C LEU A 222 -0.96 3.95 6.15
N GLN A 223 -1.06 2.68 5.73
CA GLN A 223 -1.34 1.56 6.62
C GLN A 223 -0.13 0.65 6.75
N GLN A 224 0.26 0.33 7.99
CA GLN A 224 1.24 -0.72 8.23
C GLN A 224 0.56 -2.07 8.34
N ARG A 225 1.14 -3.09 7.68
CA ARG A 225 0.69 -4.48 7.80
C ARG A 225 1.86 -5.42 7.98
N THR A 226 1.67 -6.41 8.83
CA THR A 226 2.53 -7.59 8.88
C THR A 226 2.10 -8.56 7.79
N VAL A 227 3.01 -8.87 6.88
CA VAL A 227 2.82 -9.76 5.74
C VAL A 227 3.60 -11.04 6.00
N ARG A 228 2.95 -12.20 5.80
CA ARG A 228 3.63 -13.49 5.81
C ARG A 228 4.22 -13.76 4.43
N ARG A 229 5.52 -13.92 4.37
CA ARG A 229 6.26 -14.26 3.14
C ARG A 229 6.76 -15.68 3.23
N LYS A 230 6.73 -16.39 2.10
CA LYS A 230 7.36 -17.70 1.95
C LYS A 230 8.76 -17.52 1.37
N GLN A 231 9.74 -18.22 1.93
CA GLN A 231 11.12 -18.23 1.47
C GLN A 231 11.63 -19.66 1.42
N LYS A 232 12.36 -20.01 0.36
CA LYS A 232 13.09 -21.28 0.28
C LYS A 232 14.45 -21.12 0.95
N CYS A 233 14.78 -22.01 1.87
CA CYS A 233 16.08 -21.99 2.53
C CYS A 233 17.19 -22.41 1.56
N ALA A 234 18.28 -21.64 1.51
CA ALA A 234 19.46 -21.93 0.71
C ALA A 234 20.25 -23.16 1.19
N CYS A 235 20.18 -23.50 2.49
CA CYS A 235 20.91 -24.64 3.06
C CYS A 235 20.12 -25.96 2.93
N CYS A 236 18.91 -26.03 3.50
CA CYS A 236 18.15 -27.28 3.57
C CYS A 236 17.02 -27.40 2.52
N GLY A 237 16.83 -26.39 1.67
CA GLY A 237 15.79 -26.40 0.63
C GLY A 237 14.35 -26.27 1.13
N ASN A 238 14.11 -26.32 2.44
CA ASN A 238 12.77 -26.19 3.02
C ASN A 238 12.16 -24.80 2.76
N ILE A 239 10.85 -24.79 2.47
CA ILE A 239 10.07 -23.55 2.37
C ILE A 239 9.53 -23.23 3.76
N TYR A 240 9.80 -22.02 4.25
CA TYR A 240 9.29 -21.53 5.53
C TYR A 240 8.62 -20.17 5.38
N GLU A 241 7.75 -19.85 6.34
CA GLU A 241 7.11 -18.55 6.43
C GLU A 241 7.84 -17.64 7.42
N TRP A 242 7.95 -16.36 7.08
CA TRP A 242 8.48 -15.33 7.97
C TRP A 242 7.63 -14.07 7.90
N GLN A 243 7.66 -13.29 8.97
CA GLN A 243 6.89 -12.05 9.09
C GLN A 243 7.71 -10.86 8.62
N ASP A 244 7.12 -10.06 7.73
CA ASP A 244 7.68 -8.81 7.23
C ASP A 244 6.71 -7.67 7.53
N ASN A 245 7.23 -6.47 7.79
CA ASN A 245 6.39 -5.28 7.90
C ASN A 245 6.42 -4.52 6.56
N SER A 246 5.23 -4.21 6.06
CA SER A 246 5.03 -3.44 4.84
C SER A 246 4.16 -2.23 5.14
N LEU A 247 4.50 -1.11 4.53
CA LEU A 247 3.66 0.09 4.52
C LEU A 247 2.96 0.16 3.16
N GLU A 248 1.66 0.38 3.16
CA GLU A 248 0.78 0.35 2.00
C GLU A 248 -0.06 1.63 1.97
N LEU A 249 -0.42 2.09 0.77
CA LEU A 249 -1.33 3.23 0.61
C LEU A 249 -2.76 2.71 0.55
N VAL A 250 -3.62 3.22 1.41
CA VAL A 250 -5.04 2.86 1.45
C VAL A 250 -5.86 4.10 1.10
N PRO A 251 -6.66 4.05 0.03
CA PRO A 251 -7.48 5.19 -0.36
C PRO A 251 -8.70 5.32 0.56
N TYR A 252 -9.05 6.56 0.90
CA TYR A 252 -10.42 6.93 1.21
C TYR A 252 -11.24 7.02 -0.07
N GLU A 253 -10.64 7.56 -1.13
CA GLU A 253 -11.24 7.73 -2.45
C GLU A 253 -10.17 7.65 -3.53
N VAL A 254 -10.56 7.14 -4.71
CA VAL A 254 -9.71 7.13 -5.90
C VAL A 254 -10.48 7.80 -7.04
N GLU A 255 -9.90 8.86 -7.61
CA GLU A 255 -10.40 9.48 -8.83
C GLU A 255 -9.60 8.99 -10.04
N TYR A 256 -10.30 8.64 -11.11
CA TYR A 256 -9.68 8.16 -12.34
C TYR A 256 -9.44 9.33 -13.31
N LEU A 257 -8.19 9.56 -13.68
CA LEU A 257 -7.83 10.66 -14.57
C LEU A 257 -7.83 10.25 -16.03
N LYS A 258 -7.08 9.18 -16.36
CA LYS A 258 -6.83 8.75 -17.74
C LYS A 258 -6.58 7.25 -17.82
N GLY A 259 -6.84 6.65 -18.97
CA GLY A 259 -6.52 5.25 -19.25
C GLY A 259 -7.32 4.23 -18.44
N PHE A 260 -8.45 4.65 -17.87
CA PHE A 260 -9.43 3.77 -17.24
C PHE A 260 -10.53 3.41 -18.25
N LEU A 261 -11.21 2.29 -18.01
CA LEU A 261 -12.36 1.88 -18.80
C LEU A 261 -13.58 2.72 -18.44
N THR A 262 -14.27 3.23 -19.46
CA THR A 262 -15.59 3.85 -19.31
C THR A 262 -16.67 2.79 -19.04
N PRO A 263 -17.83 3.18 -18.46
CA PRO A 263 -18.95 2.25 -18.26
C PRO A 263 -19.39 1.54 -19.55
N GLU A 264 -19.39 2.23 -20.68
CA GLU A 264 -19.76 1.67 -21.98
C GLU A 264 -18.75 0.62 -22.45
N GLU A 265 -17.45 0.86 -22.28
CA GLU A 265 -16.39 -0.09 -22.63
C GLU A 265 -16.47 -1.34 -21.75
N VAL A 266 -16.72 -1.17 -20.44
CA VAL A 266 -16.93 -2.28 -19.51
C VAL A 266 -18.13 -3.14 -19.95
N GLU A 267 -19.21 -2.53 -20.39
CA GLU A 267 -20.38 -3.28 -20.84
C GLU A 267 -20.15 -4.01 -22.17
N LYS A 268 -19.41 -3.39 -23.09
CA LYS A 268 -18.97 -4.04 -24.34
C LYS A 268 -18.06 -5.24 -24.04
N GLU A 269 -17.07 -5.10 -23.15
CA GLU A 269 -16.19 -6.20 -22.73
C GLU A 269 -17.00 -7.34 -22.09
N LYS A 270 -17.99 -7.03 -21.25
CA LYS A 270 -18.88 -8.03 -20.64
C LYS A 270 -19.71 -8.77 -21.68
N LYS A 271 -20.31 -8.07 -22.65
CA LYS A 271 -21.11 -8.68 -23.72
C LYS A 271 -20.26 -9.58 -24.60
N ALA A 272 -19.08 -9.12 -24.99
CA ALA A 272 -18.13 -9.92 -25.77
C ALA A 272 -17.70 -11.19 -25.04
N SER A 273 -17.35 -11.08 -23.74
CA SER A 273 -16.97 -12.24 -22.93
C SER A 273 -18.11 -13.25 -22.77
N VAL A 274 -19.35 -12.78 -22.54
CA VAL A 274 -20.52 -13.67 -22.46
C VAL A 274 -20.73 -14.42 -23.79
N GLU A 275 -20.56 -13.73 -24.92
CA GLU A 275 -20.71 -14.33 -26.24
C GLU A 275 -19.61 -15.37 -26.53
N GLU A 276 -18.35 -15.08 -26.18
CA GLU A 276 -17.26 -16.07 -26.24
C GLU A 276 -17.56 -17.31 -25.37
N TYR A 277 -18.03 -17.11 -24.13
CA TYR A 277 -18.39 -18.22 -23.25
C TYR A 277 -19.54 -19.07 -23.82
N LYS A 278 -20.56 -18.44 -24.41
CA LYS A 278 -21.64 -19.16 -25.11
C LYS A 278 -21.09 -19.97 -26.26
N GLN A 279 -20.22 -19.41 -27.09
CA GLN A 279 -19.59 -20.13 -28.19
C GLN A 279 -18.74 -21.31 -27.70
N MET A 280 -18.02 -21.18 -26.59
CA MET A 280 -17.26 -22.30 -26.01
C MET A 280 -18.16 -23.40 -25.44
N LEU A 281 -19.32 -23.05 -24.86
CA LEU A 281 -20.23 -24.02 -24.24
C LEU A 281 -21.15 -24.71 -25.26
N PHE A 282 -21.59 -24.00 -26.30
CA PHE A 282 -22.62 -24.48 -27.24
C PHE A 282 -22.10 -24.65 -28.68
N GLY A 283 -20.89 -24.17 -29.00
CA GLY A 283 -20.33 -24.16 -30.36
C GLY A 283 -19.78 -25.51 -30.85
N ASN A 284 -19.96 -26.61 -30.13
CA ASN A 284 -19.52 -27.95 -30.55
C ASN A 284 -20.62 -29.03 -30.54
N ASN A 285 -21.91 -28.68 -30.40
CA ASN A 285 -23.01 -29.63 -30.64
C ASN A 285 -24.24 -28.91 -31.19
N ALA A 286 -24.12 -28.39 -32.41
CA ALA A 286 -25.27 -27.99 -33.22
C ALA A 286 -25.13 -28.56 -34.63
N SER A 287 -25.05 -29.88 -34.68
CA SER A 287 -25.49 -30.66 -35.85
C SER A 287 -26.13 -31.92 -35.30
N ASP A 288 -27.38 -31.81 -34.89
CA ASP A 288 -28.35 -32.90 -35.05
C ASP A 288 -29.74 -32.28 -35.05
N ASN A 289 -30.32 -32.31 -36.25
CA ASN A 289 -31.69 -32.09 -36.67
C ASN A 289 -32.72 -31.89 -35.54
N ILE A 290 -33.32 -30.70 -35.50
CA ILE A 290 -34.73 -30.58 -35.15
C ILE A 290 -35.45 -30.50 -36.49
N GLU A 291 -35.91 -31.66 -36.98
CA GLU A 291 -36.92 -31.70 -38.04
C GLU A 291 -38.19 -31.07 -37.46
N GLU A 292 -38.65 -30.01 -38.14
CA GLU A 292 -39.96 -29.39 -37.93
C GLU A 292 -41.02 -30.37 -38.46
N ASP A 293 -41.59 -31.19 -37.57
CA ASP A 293 -42.86 -31.87 -37.86
C ASP A 293 -44.01 -30.87 -37.68
N GLU A 294 -44.21 -30.03 -38.70
CA GLU A 294 -45.51 -29.40 -38.99
C GLU A 294 -46.22 -30.22 -40.08
N GLU A 295 -47.02 -31.22 -39.69
CA GLU A 295 -48.07 -31.76 -40.56
C GLU A 295 -49.43 -31.81 -39.84
N GLU A 296 -50.29 -30.90 -40.30
CA GLU A 296 -51.71 -31.04 -40.57
C GLU A 296 -52.65 -31.62 -39.50
N LEU A 297 -53.51 -30.77 -38.95
CA LEU A 297 -54.88 -31.18 -38.60
C LEU A 297 -55.84 -29.97 -38.52
N TYR A 298 -56.24 -29.46 -39.69
CA TYR A 298 -57.56 -28.85 -39.87
C TYR A 298 -58.08 -29.08 -41.28
N SER A 299 -58.98 -30.07 -41.45
CA SER A 299 -60.30 -29.95 -42.11
C SER A 299 -60.76 -31.29 -42.72
N ASN A 300 -61.83 -31.88 -42.19
CA ASN A 300 -63.14 -31.93 -42.85
C ASN A 300 -64.09 -32.93 -42.17
N GLU A 301 -65.33 -32.43 -41.98
CA GLU A 301 -66.62 -33.12 -41.83
C GLU A 301 -66.94 -33.90 -40.54
#